data_AF-A0A967WD26-F1
#
_entry.id   AF-A0A967WD26-F1
#
_cell.length_a   1.000
_cell.length_b   1.000
_cell.length_c   1.000
_cell.angle_alpha   90.00
_cell.angle_beta   90.00
_cell.angle_gamma   90.00
#
_symmetry.space_group_name_H-M   'P 1'
#
loop_
_entity.id
_entity.type
_entity.pdbx_description
1 polymer ?
#
loop_
_entity_poly.entity_id
_entity_poly.type
_entity_poly.pdbx_seq_one_letter_code
_entity_poly.pdbx_strand_id
1 'polypeptide(L)'
;MAEGTAFNVGWQVGHNTIRRGVMADPDNPLPTEDEMQAMERLVAGALDAGAIGLSFGLEFLPGRMAGAEELQRLCAVAAQKKTMTSWHVRNRDRRFEESVDEAISV
;
A
#
# COMPACT_ATOMS: atom_id res chain seq x y z
N MET A 1 18.68 17.81 20.97
CA MET A 1 18.87 16.35 20.80
C MET A 1 17.54 15.79 20.34
N ALA A 2 17.50 14.83 19.42
CA ALA A 2 16.24 14.18 19.08
C ALA A 2 15.75 13.41 20.31
N GLU A 3 14.58 13.77 20.83
CA GLU A 3 13.90 12.99 21.87
C GLU A 3 13.45 11.66 21.26
N GLY A 4 13.99 10.56 21.77
CA GLY A 4 13.59 9.21 21.36
C GLY A 4 12.22 8.84 21.94
N THR A 5 11.67 7.72 21.48
CA THR A 5 10.45 7.12 22.04
C THR A 5 10.80 6.15 23.19
N ALA A 6 9.89 5.98 24.16
CA ALA A 6 10.08 5.04 25.28
C ALA A 6 10.00 3.56 24.87
N PHE A 7 9.63 3.27 23.61
CA PHE A 7 9.46 1.95 23.03
C PHE A 7 9.98 1.93 21.59
N ASN A 8 10.28 0.73 21.08
CA ASN A 8 10.66 0.54 19.68
C ASN A 8 9.47 0.83 18.75
N VAL A 9 9.74 1.50 17.63
CA VAL A 9 8.74 1.85 16.62
C VAL A 9 9.21 1.35 15.26
N GLY A 10 8.35 0.58 14.56
CA GLY A 10 8.50 0.25 13.16
C GLY A 10 7.24 0.67 12.41
N TRP A 11 7.38 1.49 11.39
CA TRP A 11 6.24 2.00 10.61
C TRP A 11 6.13 1.30 9.26
N GLN A 12 4.90 1.16 8.78
CA GLN A 12 4.63 0.76 7.41
C GLN A 12 4.16 1.97 6.60
N VAL A 13 4.48 2.00 5.31
CA VAL A 13 3.91 2.98 4.39
C VAL A 13 2.49 2.55 4.02
N GLY A 14 1.53 3.47 4.10
CA GLY A 14 0.11 3.17 3.86
C GLY A 14 -0.30 3.42 2.42
N HIS A 15 -0.81 2.39 1.74
CA HIS A 15 -1.33 2.48 0.37
C HIS A 15 -2.36 3.61 0.18
N ASN A 16 -3.35 3.70 1.08
CA ASN A 16 -4.40 4.72 0.98
C ASN A 16 -3.85 6.15 1.16
N THR A 17 -2.79 6.31 1.96
CA THR A 17 -2.08 7.59 2.11
C THR A 17 -1.33 7.95 0.84
N ILE A 18 -0.68 6.97 0.21
CA ILE A 18 0.04 7.15 -1.06
C ILE A 18 -0.92 7.57 -2.18
N ARG A 19 -2.05 6.89 -2.36
CA ARG A 19 -3.09 7.30 -3.32
C ARG A 19 -3.56 8.74 -3.09
N ARG A 20 -3.85 9.11 -1.83
CA ARG A 20 -4.26 10.48 -1.47
C ARG A 20 -3.19 11.53 -1.73
N GLY A 21 -1.92 11.17 -1.61
CA GLY A 21 -0.80 12.08 -1.81
C GLY A 21 -0.42 12.30 -3.27
N VAL A 22 -0.83 11.40 -4.17
CA VAL A 22 -0.37 11.38 -5.56
C VAL A 22 -1.48 11.59 -6.56
N MET A 23 -2.61 10.89 -6.40
CA MET A 23 -3.67 10.88 -7.40
C MET A 23 -4.47 12.18 -7.36
N ALA A 24 -4.77 12.73 -8.53
CA ALA A 24 -5.64 13.89 -8.66
C ALA A 24 -7.07 13.58 -8.17
N ASP A 25 -7.56 12.38 -8.43
CA ASP A 25 -8.76 11.81 -7.84
C ASP A 25 -8.42 10.47 -7.18
N PRO A 26 -8.20 10.44 -5.85
CA PRO A 26 -7.83 9.21 -5.15
C PRO A 26 -8.86 8.09 -5.27
N ASP A 27 -10.14 8.41 -5.47
CA ASP A 27 -11.22 7.42 -5.56
C ASP A 27 -11.39 6.87 -6.99
N ASN A 28 -10.64 7.39 -7.98
CA ASN A 28 -10.61 6.82 -9.33
C ASN A 28 -9.96 5.42 -9.34
N PRO A 29 -10.61 4.35 -9.82
CA PRO A 29 -10.05 3.00 -9.83
C PRO A 29 -8.71 2.84 -10.55
N LEU A 30 -8.44 3.69 -11.53
CA LEU A 30 -7.29 3.57 -12.42
C LEU A 30 -6.40 4.81 -12.30
N PRO A 31 -5.23 4.72 -11.65
CA PRO A 31 -4.23 5.78 -11.73
C PRO A 31 -3.71 5.90 -13.17
N THR A 32 -3.38 7.12 -13.58
CA THR A 32 -2.56 7.33 -14.78
C THR A 32 -1.17 6.73 -14.58
N GLU A 33 -0.44 6.49 -15.66
CA GLU A 33 0.91 5.94 -15.56
C GLU A 33 1.85 6.83 -14.74
N ASP A 34 1.74 8.15 -14.88
CA ASP A 34 2.55 9.11 -14.11
C ASP A 34 2.24 9.05 -12.60
N GLU A 35 0.95 8.93 -12.24
CA GLU A 35 0.51 8.73 -10.86
C GLU A 35 0.99 7.40 -10.31
N MET A 36 0.87 6.31 -11.09
CA MET A 36 1.31 4.99 -10.68
C MET A 36 2.82 4.98 -10.40
N GLN A 37 3.63 5.54 -11.29
CA GLN A 37 5.08 5.66 -11.06
C GLN A 37 5.41 6.58 -9.88
N ALA A 38 4.64 7.63 -9.64
CA ALA A 38 4.82 8.48 -8.47
C ALA A 38 4.50 7.71 -7.17
N MET A 39 3.45 6.89 -7.15
CA MET A 39 3.13 6.02 -6.02
C MET A 39 4.25 5.00 -5.75
N GLU A 40 4.77 4.34 -6.79
CA GLU A 40 5.91 3.42 -6.69
C GLU A 40 7.16 4.12 -6.11
N ARG A 41 7.47 5.33 -6.58
CA ARG A 41 8.61 6.13 -6.07
C ARG A 41 8.44 6.49 -4.60
N LEU A 42 7.23 6.89 -4.17
CA LEU A 42 6.99 7.22 -2.76
C LEU A 42 7.06 5.99 -1.86
N VAL A 43 6.54 4.85 -2.30
CA VAL A 43 6.67 3.57 -1.58
C VAL A 43 8.15 3.19 -1.48
N ALA A 44 8.89 3.20 -2.58
CA ALA A 44 10.31 2.90 -2.60
C ALA A 44 11.10 3.82 -1.65
N GLY A 45 10.84 5.12 -1.70
CA GLY A 45 11.47 6.11 -0.84
C GLY A 45 11.14 5.91 0.64
N ALA A 46 9.89 5.54 0.98
CA ALA A 46 9.51 5.25 2.36
C ALA A 46 10.21 4.00 2.90
N LEU A 47 10.36 2.96 2.08
CA LEU A 47 11.10 1.74 2.44
C LEU A 47 12.60 2.02 2.57
N ASP A 48 13.18 2.82 1.68
CA ASP A 48 14.58 3.28 1.79
C ASP A 48 14.82 4.15 3.04
N ALA A 49 13.80 4.86 3.49
CA ALA A 49 13.83 5.66 4.73
C ALA A 49 13.63 4.83 6.00
N GLY A 50 13.48 3.50 5.90
CA GLY A 50 13.38 2.60 7.05
C GLY A 50 11.97 2.14 7.40
N ALA A 51 10.97 2.35 6.53
CA ALA A 51 9.70 1.67 6.70
C ALA A 51 9.90 0.14 6.62
N ILE A 52 9.24 -0.58 7.52
CA ILE A 52 9.40 -2.05 7.64
C ILE A 52 8.52 -2.82 6.65
N GLY A 53 7.66 -2.13 5.90
CA GLY A 53 6.78 -2.72 4.91
C GLY A 53 5.74 -1.75 4.35
N LEU A 54 4.87 -2.30 3.50
CA LEU A 54 3.73 -1.61 2.87
C LEU A 54 2.43 -2.21 3.41
N SER A 55 1.46 -1.37 3.77
CA SER A 55 0.15 -1.84 4.25
C SER A 55 -0.98 -1.45 3.29
N PHE A 56 -1.88 -2.39 3.01
CA PHE A 56 -3.08 -2.19 2.21
C PHE A 56 -4.35 -2.15 3.08
N GLY A 57 -5.26 -1.24 2.75
CA GLY A 57 -6.53 -1.04 3.45
C GLY A 57 -7.72 -1.07 2.49
N LEU A 58 -7.99 -2.23 1.89
CA LEU A 58 -8.90 -2.37 0.75
C LEU A 58 -10.38 -2.34 1.13
N GLU A 59 -10.72 -2.51 2.41
CA GLU A 59 -12.09 -2.25 2.88
C GLU A 59 -12.45 -0.76 2.81
N PHE A 60 -11.47 0.15 2.73
CA PHE A 60 -11.68 1.60 2.86
C PHE A 60 -11.30 2.37 1.60
N LEU A 61 -11.98 3.49 1.35
CA LEU A 61 -11.56 4.45 0.31
C LEU A 61 -10.29 5.21 0.73
N PRO A 62 -9.38 5.53 -0.21
CA PRO A 62 -9.48 5.25 -1.66
C PRO A 62 -9.13 3.81 -2.08
N GLY A 63 -8.43 3.05 -1.25
CA GLY A 63 -7.87 1.74 -1.66
C GLY A 63 -8.88 0.69 -2.08
N ARG A 64 -10.15 0.82 -1.64
CA ARG A 64 -11.27 -0.01 -2.10
C ARG A 64 -11.46 0.02 -3.63
N MET A 65 -10.98 1.04 -4.33
CA MET A 65 -11.08 1.15 -5.79
C MET A 65 -9.86 0.60 -6.53
N ALA A 66 -8.75 0.31 -5.83
CA ALA A 66 -7.53 -0.19 -6.45
C ALA A 66 -7.73 -1.56 -7.10
N GLY A 67 -7.28 -1.70 -8.34
CA GLY A 67 -7.29 -2.95 -9.10
C GLY A 67 -6.01 -3.77 -8.94
N ALA A 68 -6.03 -5.01 -9.45
CA ALA A 68 -4.92 -5.96 -9.29
C ALA A 68 -3.57 -5.46 -9.82
N GLU A 69 -3.55 -4.74 -10.96
CA GLU A 69 -2.30 -4.21 -11.54
C GLU A 69 -1.59 -3.23 -10.60
N GLU A 70 -2.33 -2.30 -10.00
CA GLU A 70 -1.78 -1.34 -9.02
C GLU A 70 -1.22 -2.08 -7.79
N LEU A 71 -1.97 -3.07 -7.28
CA LEU A 71 -1.53 -3.87 -6.13
C LEU A 71 -0.25 -4.65 -6.43
N GLN A 72 -0.17 -5.32 -7.58
CA GLN A 72 1.00 -6.08 -8.04
C GLN A 72 2.22 -5.18 -8.20
N ARG A 73 2.06 -4.01 -8.83
CA ARG A 73 3.14 -3.03 -9.03
C ARG A 73 3.72 -2.56 -7.70
N LEU A 74 2.87 -2.21 -6.73
CA LEU A 74 3.33 -1.78 -5.41
C LEU A 74 3.92 -2.94 -4.58
N CYS A 75 3.38 -4.15 -4.70
CA CYS A 75 3.96 -5.35 -4.08
C CYS A 75 5.34 -5.66 -4.66
N ALA A 76 5.54 -5.47 -5.97
CA ALA A 76 6.84 -5.64 -6.62
C ALA A 76 7.89 -4.67 -6.05
N VAL A 77 7.52 -3.42 -5.75
CA VAL A 77 8.41 -2.46 -5.07
C VAL A 77 8.78 -2.97 -3.67
N ALA A 78 7.80 -3.41 -2.88
CA ALA A 78 8.05 -3.96 -1.54
C ALA A 78 8.97 -5.21 -1.58
N ALA A 79 8.78 -6.07 -2.58
CA ALA A 79 9.58 -7.27 -2.82
C ALA A 79 11.02 -6.94 -3.21
N GLN A 80 11.25 -5.96 -4.09
CA GLN A 80 12.59 -5.47 -4.45
C GLN A 80 13.36 -4.97 -3.22
N LYS A 81 12.66 -4.35 -2.28
CA LYS A 81 13.22 -3.88 -1.00
C LYS A 81 13.30 -4.98 0.08
N LYS A 82 12.83 -6.21 -0.21
CA LYS A 82 12.77 -7.36 0.72
C LYS A 82 12.00 -7.05 2.00
N THR A 83 10.90 -6.32 1.86
CA THR A 83 10.01 -5.93 2.96
C THR A 83 8.69 -6.71 2.90
N MET A 84 7.92 -6.68 3.98
CA MET A 84 6.62 -7.35 4.03
C MET A 84 5.48 -6.46 3.52
N THR A 85 4.41 -7.11 3.06
CA THR A 85 3.11 -6.46 2.88
C THR A 85 2.15 -6.90 3.98
N SER A 86 1.32 -5.99 4.46
CA SER A 86 0.23 -6.28 5.39
C SER A 86 -1.11 -5.89 4.77
N TRP A 87 -2.16 -6.65 5.08
CA TRP A 87 -3.43 -6.56 4.37
C TRP A 87 -4.59 -6.45 5.34
N HIS A 88 -5.32 -5.36 5.22
CA HIS A 88 -6.73 -5.32 5.58
C HIS A 88 -7.53 -5.56 4.30
N VAL A 89 -7.91 -6.82 4.10
CA VAL A 89 -8.52 -7.33 2.86
C VAL A 89 -9.85 -6.64 2.52
N ARG A 90 -10.25 -6.71 1.25
CA ARG A 90 -11.33 -5.90 0.67
C ARG A 90 -12.70 -6.17 1.29
N ASN A 91 -12.98 -7.43 1.63
CA ASN A 91 -14.19 -7.84 2.31
C ASN A 91 -13.83 -8.82 3.44
N ARG A 92 -14.38 -8.60 4.62
CA ARG A 92 -14.20 -9.47 5.80
C ARG A 92 -15.52 -10.11 6.26
N ASP A 93 -16.47 -10.21 5.34
CA ASP A 93 -17.79 -10.78 5.56
C ASP A 93 -18.02 -11.86 4.47
N ARG A 94 -19.08 -11.76 3.67
CA ARG A 94 -19.51 -12.79 2.72
C ARG A 94 -18.51 -13.15 1.62
N ARG A 95 -17.54 -12.29 1.32
CA ARG A 95 -16.52 -12.49 0.27
C ARG A 95 -15.10 -12.50 0.83
N PHE A 96 -14.94 -13.02 2.05
CA PHE A 96 -13.65 -13.09 2.73
C PHE A 96 -12.62 -13.92 1.96
N GLU A 97 -12.98 -15.14 1.53
CA GLU A 97 -12.07 -16.05 0.80
C GLU A 97 -11.57 -15.41 -0.50
N GLU A 98 -12.47 -14.87 -1.32
CA GLU A 98 -12.11 -14.13 -2.54
C GLU A 98 -11.15 -12.96 -2.27
N SER A 99 -11.33 -12.27 -1.13
CA SER A 99 -10.47 -11.14 -0.75
C SER A 99 -9.10 -11.57 -0.24
N VAL A 100 -9.00 -12.78 0.33
CA VAL A 100 -7.71 -13.39 0.71
C VAL A 100 -7.00 -13.91 -0.55
N ASP A 101 -7.73 -14.54 -1.46
CA ASP A 101 -7.20 -15.00 -2.75
C ASP A 101 -6.64 -13.81 -3.56
N GLU A 102 -7.36 -12.67 -3.58
CA GLU A 102 -6.86 -11.42 -4.16
C GLU A 102 -5.50 -11.04 -3.56
N ALA A 103 -5.38 -10.99 -2.23
CA ALA A 103 -4.15 -10.60 -1.54
C ALA A 103 -2.98 -11.59 -1.76
N ILE A 104 -3.26 -12.88 -1.96
CA ILE A 104 -2.23 -13.91 -2.21
C ILE A 104 -1.80 -13.92 -3.69
N SER A 105 -2.69 -13.52 -4.60
CA SER A 105 -2.45 -13.55 -6.05
C SER A 105 -1.55 -12.43 -6.60
N VAL A 106 -1.24 -11.43 -5.76
CA VAL A 106 -0.49 -10.23 -6.16
C VAL A 106 0.97 -10.23 -5.75
#